data_AF-A0A9R0WYM2-F1
#
_entry.id   AF-A0A9R0WYM2-F1
#
_cell.length_a   1.000
_cell.length_b   1.000
_cell.length_c   1.000
_cell.angle_alpha   90.00
_cell.angle_beta   90.00
_cell.angle_gamma   90.00
#
_symmetry.space_group_name_H-M   'P 1'
#
loop_
_entity.id
_entity.type
_entity.pdbx_description
1 polymer ?
#
loop_
_entity_poly.entity_id
_entity_poly.type
_entity_poly.pdbx_seq_one_letter_code
_entity_poly.pdbx_strand_id
1 'polypeptide(L)' 'MATLRNLKIKTSTCKRIVKELRSYEKEVEKEAAKTADMKEKGADPYDLKQQVTERSSIQQLCLQFFLLFS' A
#
# COMPACT_ATOMS: atom_id res chain seq x y z
N MET A 1 -32.20 -3.13 -18.37
CA MET A 1 -31.94 -2.87 -16.93
C MET A 1 -30.73 -3.62 -16.30
N ALA A 2 -30.02 -4.52 -17.01
CA ALA A 2 -28.88 -5.26 -16.44
C ALA A 2 -27.57 -4.44 -16.42
N THR A 3 -27.35 -3.58 -17.41
CA THR A 3 -26.16 -2.74 -17.57
C THR A 3 -25.96 -1.74 -16.43
N LEU A 4 -27.03 -1.10 -15.95
CA LEU A 4 -26.98 -0.17 -14.81
C LEU A 4 -26.60 -0.84 -13.48
N ARG A 5 -27.01 -2.10 -13.27
CA ARG A 5 -26.65 -2.86 -12.06
C ARG A 5 -25.17 -3.26 -12.08
N ASN A 6 -24.67 -3.73 -13.22
CA ASN A 6 -23.25 -4.03 -13.40
C ASN A 6 -22.38 -2.78 -13.25
N LEU A 7 -22.84 -1.63 -13.76
CA LEU A 7 -22.13 -0.36 -13.59
C LEU A 7 -22.07 0.05 -12.12
N LYS A 8 -23.19 -0.03 -11.38
CA LYS A 8 -23.22 0.27 -9.93
C LYS A 8 -22.27 -0.62 -9.12
N ILE A 9 -22.18 -1.91 -9.47
CA ILE A 9 -21.26 -2.84 -8.81
C ILE A 9 -19.81 -2.43 -9.11
N LYS A 10 -19.43 -2.26 -10.37
CA LYS A 10 -18.05 -1.87 -10.73
C LYS A 10 -17.64 -0.53 -10.10
N THR A 11 -18.55 0.44 -10.03
CA THR A 11 -18.28 1.73 -9.38
C THR A 11 -18.11 1.59 -7.86
N SER A 12 -18.87 0.72 -7.19
CA SER A 12 -18.73 0.52 -5.75
C SER A 12 -17.44 -0.24 -5.40
N THR A 13 -17.04 -1.22 -6.23
CA THR A 13 -15.77 -1.92 -6.09
C THR A 13 -14.60 -0.95 -6.28
N CYS A 14 -14.63 -0.11 -7.33
CA CYS A 14 -13.61 0.90 -7.57
C CYS A 14 -13.47 1.90 -6.42
N LYS A 15 -14.60 2.35 -5.83
CA LYS A 15 -14.57 3.21 -4.63
C LYS A 15 -13.96 2.55 -3.39
N ARG A 16 -14.10 1.24 -3.20
CA ARG A 16 -13.43 0.50 -2.11
C ARG A 16 -11.93 0.42 -2.34
N ILE A 17 -11.53 0.04 -3.56
CA ILE A 17 -10.12 -0.07 -3.95
C ILE A 17 -9.40 1.26 -3.80
N VAL A 18 -10.02 2.38 -4.19
CA VAL A 18 -9.42 3.72 -4.02
C VAL A 18 -9.19 4.06 -2.55
N LYS A 19 -10.06 3.60 -1.63
CA LYS A 19 -9.85 3.80 -0.19
C LYS A 19 -8.71 2.93 0.33
N GLU A 20 -8.62 1.69 -0.13
CA GLU A 20 -7.54 0.76 0.22
C GLU A 20 -6.19 1.28 -0.32
N LEU A 21 -6.13 1.73 -1.58
CA LEU A 21 -4.95 2.38 -2.17
C LEU A 21 -4.52 3.61 -1.37
N ARG A 22 -5.43 4.50 -0.99
CA ARG A 22 -5.08 5.67 -0.15
C ARG A 22 -4.55 5.28 1.23
N SER A 23 -5.02 4.17 1.80
CA SER A 23 -4.47 3.66 3.06
C SER A 23 -3.05 3.15 2.85
N TYR A 24 -2.79 2.40 1.76
CA TYR A 24 -1.45 1.92 1.43
C TYR A 24 -0.47 3.06 1.10
N GLU A 25 -0.89 4.08 0.36
CA GLU A 25 -0.07 5.28 0.09
C GLU A 25 0.39 5.96 1.40
N LYS A 26 -0.52 6.10 2.36
CA LYS A 26 -0.20 6.68 3.67
C LYS A 26 0.74 5.81 4.50
N GLU A 27 0.61 4.48 4.41
CA GLU A 27 1.53 3.59 5.10
C GLU A 27 2.93 3.65 4.48
N VAL A 28 3.03 3.65 3.15
CA VAL A 28 4.30 3.81 2.42
C VAL A 28 4.97 5.14 2.76
N GLU A 29 4.23 6.26 2.83
CA GLU A 29 4.78 7.55 3.23
C GLU A 29 5.32 7.55 4.67
N LYS A 30 4.57 6.98 5.62
CA LYS A 30 4.99 6.88 7.03
C LYS A 30 6.23 6.01 7.20
N GLU A 31 6.31 4.92 6.44
CA GLU A 31 7.44 3.99 6.51
C GLU A 31 8.69 4.53 5.81
N ALA A 32 8.50 5.28 4.71
CA ALA A 32 9.57 6.03 4.07
C ALA A 32 10.14 7.11 5.01
N ALA A 33 9.26 7.86 5.70
CA ALA A 33 9.67 8.85 6.69
C ALA A 33 10.40 8.20 7.88
N LYS A 34 9.86 7.12 8.46
CA LYS A 34 10.54 6.37 9.53
C LYS A 34 11.91 5.83 9.12
N THR A 35 12.06 5.36 7.89
CA THR A 35 13.36 4.83 7.44
C THR A 35 14.37 5.93 7.16
N ALA A 36 13.92 7.11 6.70
CA ALA A 36 14.77 8.29 6.59
C ALA A 36 15.26 8.73 7.99
N ASP A 37 14.35 8.82 8.96
CA ASP A 37 14.66 9.21 10.34
C ASP A 37 15.58 8.20 11.05
N MET A 38 15.40 6.89 10.82
CA MET A 38 16.27 5.87 11.41
C MET A 38 17.65 5.79 10.77
N LYS A 39 17.76 6.12 9.47
CA LYS A 39 19.05 6.20 8.79
C LYS A 39 19.85 7.42 9.26
N GLU A 40 19.18 8.53 9.58
CA GLU A 40 19.80 9.74 10.12
C GLU A 40 20.24 9.58 11.59
N LYS A 41 19.49 8.81 12.40
CA LYS A 41 19.85 8.51 13.80
C LYS A 41 20.95 7.47 13.98
N GLY A 42 21.50 6.91 12.91
CA GLY A 42 22.58 5.91 12.99
C GLY A 42 22.14 4.59 13.64
N ALA A 43 20.92 4.13 13.38
CA ALA A 43 20.38 2.90 13.94
C ALA A 43 21.11 1.64 13.43
N ASP A 44 21.12 0.60 14.26
CA ASP A 44 21.82 -0.66 14.09
C ASP A 44 21.40 -1.37 12.77
N PRO A 45 22.32 -1.97 12.00
CA PRO A 45 22.03 -2.67 10.74
C PRO A 45 20.93 -3.75 10.82
N TYR A 46 20.60 -4.28 12.00
CA TYR A 46 19.50 -5.24 12.18
C TYR A 46 18.11 -4.59 12.07
N ASP A 47 17.91 -3.43 12.71
CA ASP A 47 16.64 -2.70 12.67
C ASP A 47 16.34 -2.13 11.28
N LEU A 48 17.36 -1.69 10.56
CA LEU A 48 17.24 -1.26 9.17
C LEU A 48 16.78 -2.40 8.26
N LYS A 49 17.28 -3.63 8.48
CA LYS A 49 16.91 -4.81 7.68
C LYS A 49 15.48 -5.27 7.99
N GLN A 50 15.07 -5.15 9.25
CA GLN A 50 13.71 -5.43 9.68
C GLN A 50 12.71 -4.43 9.08
N GLN A 51 13.04 -3.14 9.11
CA GLN A 51 12.22 -2.07 8.49
C GLN A 51 12.15 -2.19 6.95
N VAL A 52 13.21 -2.64 6.29
CA VAL A 52 13.17 -2.91 4.83
C VAL A 52 12.32 -4.12 4.49
N THR A 53 12.25 -5.12 5.38
CA THR A 53 11.43 -6.33 5.18
C THR A 53 9.94 -5.98 5.32
N GLU A 54 9.54 -5.22 6.35
CA GLU A 54 8.16 -4.70 6.49
C GLU A 54 7.75 -3.84 5.28
N ARG A 55 8.63 -2.92 4.85
CA ARG A 55 8.41 -2.14 3.62
C ARG A 55 8.24 -3.00 2.38
N SER A 56 9.02 -4.08 2.26
CA SER A 56 8.92 -5.00 1.11
C SER A 56 7.56 -5.71 1.07
N SER A 57 7.03 -6.12 2.23
CA SER A 57 5.73 -6.76 2.34
C SER A 57 4.57 -5.83 2.00
N ILE A 58 4.61 -4.56 2.41
CA ILE A 58 3.57 -3.57 2.05
C ILE A 58 3.61 -3.25 0.55
N GLN A 59 4.81 -3.16 -0.04
CA GLN A 59 4.97 -2.96 -1.48
C GLN A 59 4.50 -4.18 -2.29
N GLN A 60 4.76 -5.41 -1.82
CA GLN A 60 4.22 -6.64 -2.40
C GLN A 60 2.70 -6.70 -2.31
N LEU A 61 2.10 -6.31 -1.18
CA LEU A 61 0.64 -6.27 -1.04
C LEU A 61 0.00 -5.28 -2.03
N CYS A 62 0.64 -4.12 -2.24
CA CYS A 62 0.21 -3.12 -3.22
C CYS A 62 0.33 -3.64 -4.67
N LEU A 63 1.43 -4.34 -5.00
CA LEU A 63 1.62 -4.98 -6.31
C LEU A 63 0.58 -6.08 -6.55
N GLN A 64 0.32 -6.91 -5.54
CA GLN A 64 -0.70 -7.97 -5.57
C GLN A 64 -2.09 -7.37 -5.82
N PHE A 65 -2.40 -6.24 -5.18
CA PHE A 65 -3.66 -5.52 -5.37
C PHE A 65 -3.81 -4.97 -6.80
N PHE A 66 -2.73 -4.43 -7.36
CA PHE A 66 -2.73 -3.89 -8.71
C PHE A 66 -2.92 -5.00 -9.77
N LEU A 67 -2.26 -6.15 -9.59
CA LEU A 67 -2.36 -7.29 -10.50
C LEU A 67 -3.71 -8.03 -10.42
N LEU A 68 -4.37 -8.06 -9.26
CA LEU A 68 -5.71 -8.66 -9.12
C LEU A 68 -6.83 -7.85 -9.78
N PHE A 69 -6.56 -6.58 -10.14
CA PHE A 69 -7.56 -5.65 -10.67
C PHE A 69 -7.30 -5.16 -12.09
N SER A 70 -6.20 -5.59 -12.73
CA SER A 70 -5.91 -5.33 -14.15
C SER A 70 -6.32 -6.49 -15.04
#